data_AF-A0A1Q8TG20-F1
#
_entry.id   AF-A0A1Q8TG20-F1
#
_cell.length_a   1.000
_cell.length_b   1.000
_cell.length_c   1.000
_cell.angle_alpha   90.00
_cell.angle_beta   90.00
_cell.angle_gamma   90.00
#
_symmetry.space_group_name_H-M   'P 1'
#
loop_
_entity.id
_entity.type
_entity.pdbx_description
1 polymer ?
#
loop_
_entity_poly.entity_id
_entity_poly.type
_entity_poly.pdbx_seq_one_letter_code
_entity_poly.pdbx_strand_id
1 'polypeptide(L)'
;MQNLLQIINVGALVIVGAAIALAKVYLPAYVKEKSKNLATKEDISEITDKVEGVKNQYSKDLEEYRSEIWQNQQKLVWFQEEYKVKVNLFERSALLVNNFNDKIVHHQIYASSRDIALGISELDINESEKDFFRGEYHTHREKAESSYLAFRETSLEMNQLAALLSVYFGDDLYHIILNIRNRGNEAIKKPLDKESIKELLQDELARSGLTDKAKDYAAEKYDSLWQPRRPARETHEFFESIKRQMVDERENC
;
A
#
# COMPACT_ATOMS: atom_id res chain seq x y z
N MET A 1 102.12 -2.50 64.94
CA MET A 1 101.32 -2.46 63.69
C MET A 1 100.73 -3.82 63.30
N GLN A 2 101.43 -4.96 63.48
CA GLN A 2 100.94 -6.29 63.06
C GLN A 2 99.66 -6.78 63.79
N ASN A 3 99.50 -6.53 65.10
CA ASN A 3 98.31 -6.98 65.85
C ASN A 3 97.01 -6.23 65.47
N LEU A 4 97.11 -4.96 65.05
CA LEU A 4 95.95 -4.16 64.63
C LEU A 4 95.39 -4.67 63.28
N LEU A 5 96.28 -5.08 62.36
CA LEU A 5 95.92 -5.63 61.05
C LEU A 5 95.22 -6.99 61.18
N GLN A 6 95.65 -7.83 62.13
CA GLN A 6 95.03 -9.14 62.39
C GLN A 6 93.63 -9.00 63.00
N ILE A 7 93.41 -8.06 63.93
CA ILE A 7 92.09 -7.81 64.52
C ILE A 7 91.12 -7.26 63.46
N ILE A 8 91.57 -6.38 62.57
CA ILE A 8 90.78 -5.88 61.44
C ILE A 8 90.41 -7.03 60.48
N ASN A 9 91.33 -7.93 60.17
CA ASN A 9 91.08 -9.07 59.28
C ASN A 9 90.11 -10.11 59.90
N VAL A 10 90.23 -10.41 61.19
CA VAL A 10 89.32 -11.32 61.90
C VAL A 10 87.94 -10.67 62.05
N GLY A 11 87.89 -9.38 62.39
CA GLY A 11 86.64 -8.61 62.43
C GLY A 11 85.95 -8.57 61.07
N ALA A 12 86.71 -8.38 59.99
CA ALA A 12 86.18 -8.44 58.63
C ALA A 12 85.63 -9.82 58.27
N LEU A 13 86.31 -10.92 58.66
CA LEU A 13 85.82 -12.28 58.45
C LEU A 13 84.52 -12.57 59.21
N VAL A 14 84.38 -12.07 60.44
CA VAL A 14 83.14 -12.22 61.22
C VAL A 14 82.00 -11.42 60.59
N ILE A 15 82.27 -10.18 60.13
CA ILE A 15 81.27 -9.36 59.44
C ILE A 15 80.83 -10.01 58.12
N VAL A 16 81.78 -10.55 57.34
CA VAL A 16 81.48 -11.26 56.09
C VAL A 16 80.72 -12.56 56.38
N GLY A 17 81.11 -13.32 57.40
CA GLY A 17 80.40 -14.53 57.83
C GLY A 17 78.96 -14.24 58.28
N ALA A 18 78.76 -13.18 59.07
CA ALA A 18 77.45 -12.71 59.49
C ALA A 18 76.61 -12.20 58.30
N ALA A 19 77.22 -11.46 57.37
CA ALA A 19 76.54 -10.99 56.16
C ALA A 19 76.10 -12.15 55.26
N ILE A 20 76.93 -13.19 55.11
CA ILE A 20 76.58 -14.40 54.36
C ILE A 20 75.46 -15.17 55.07
N ALA A 21 75.51 -15.30 56.39
CA ALA A 21 74.47 -15.97 57.17
C ALA A 21 73.11 -15.25 57.06
N LEU A 22 73.10 -13.92 57.15
CA LEU A 22 71.91 -13.11 56.94
C LEU A 22 71.41 -13.21 55.50
N ALA A 23 72.30 -13.13 54.50
CA ALA A 23 71.94 -13.28 53.10
C ALA A 23 71.29 -14.65 52.82
N LYS A 24 71.81 -15.75 53.41
CA LYS A 24 71.25 -17.10 53.26
C LYS A 24 69.85 -17.27 53.84
N VAL A 25 69.45 -16.46 54.84
CA VAL A 25 68.12 -16.55 55.45
C VAL A 25 67.14 -15.57 54.79
N TYR A 26 67.56 -14.33 54.54
CA TYR A 26 66.69 -13.28 54.04
C TYR A 26 66.47 -13.33 52.52
N LEU A 27 67.47 -13.73 51.72
CA LEU A 27 67.29 -13.79 50.26
C LEU A 27 66.26 -14.85 49.84
N PRO A 28 66.27 -16.10 50.35
CA PRO A 28 65.27 -17.09 49.95
C PRO A 28 63.85 -16.70 50.39
N ALA A 29 63.70 -16.12 51.58
CA ALA A 29 62.42 -15.64 52.08
C ALA A 29 61.87 -14.49 51.21
N TYR A 30 62.72 -13.52 50.85
CA TYR A 30 62.34 -12.42 49.97
C TYR A 30 62.00 -12.89 48.55
N VAL A 31 62.79 -13.79 47.96
CA VAL A 31 62.53 -14.35 46.62
C VAL A 31 61.22 -15.14 46.62
N LYS A 32 60.93 -15.92 47.67
CA LYS A 32 59.68 -16.67 47.83
C LYS A 32 58.47 -15.75 47.92
N GLU A 33 58.55 -14.68 48.71
CA GLU A 33 57.44 -13.73 48.84
C GLU A 33 57.26 -12.91 47.56
N LYS A 34 58.36 -12.55 46.90
CA LYS A 34 58.32 -11.85 45.60
C LYS A 34 57.74 -12.72 44.49
N SER A 35 58.10 -14.01 44.42
CA SER A 35 57.55 -14.92 43.42
C SER A 35 56.07 -15.21 43.66
N LYS A 36 55.66 -15.37 44.92
CA LYS A 36 54.24 -15.50 45.31
C LYS A 36 53.43 -14.27 44.91
N ASN A 37 53.94 -13.08 45.19
CA ASN A 37 53.28 -11.83 44.82
C ASN A 37 53.22 -11.61 43.30
N LEU A 38 54.20 -12.13 42.55
CA LEU A 38 54.20 -12.10 41.10
C LEU A 38 53.12 -13.03 40.55
N ALA A 39 53.07 -14.28 41.01
CA ALA A 39 52.04 -15.25 40.61
C ALA A 39 50.61 -14.74 40.90
N THR A 40 50.37 -14.18 42.09
CA THR A 40 49.05 -13.59 42.42
C THR A 40 48.68 -12.42 41.50
N LYS A 41 49.64 -11.59 41.11
CA LYS A 41 49.39 -10.47 40.18
C LYS A 41 49.07 -10.97 38.78
N GLU A 42 49.77 -12.00 38.32
CA GLU A 42 49.52 -12.66 37.04
C GLU A 42 48.12 -13.30 37.02
N ASP A 43 47.74 -14.03 38.08
CA ASP A 43 46.39 -14.61 38.24
C ASP A 43 45.28 -13.54 38.22
N ILE A 44 45.49 -12.42 38.93
CA ILE A 44 44.53 -11.29 38.94
C ILE A 44 44.42 -10.66 37.56
N SER A 45 45.54 -10.51 36.84
CA SER A 45 45.54 -10.00 35.46
C SER A 45 44.75 -10.93 34.55
N GLU A 46 45.01 -12.24 34.60
CA GLU A 46 44.33 -13.22 33.76
C GLU A 46 42.81 -13.27 34.04
N ILE A 47 42.41 -13.19 35.32
CA ILE A 47 40.99 -13.09 35.69
C ILE A 47 40.38 -11.80 35.15
N THR A 48 41.08 -10.68 35.27
CA THR A 48 40.59 -9.39 34.79
C THR A 48 40.39 -9.42 33.28
N ASP A 49 41.37 -9.94 32.52
CA ASP A 49 41.30 -10.08 31.07
C ASP A 49 40.14 -10.99 30.64
N LYS A 50 39.90 -12.09 31.36
CA LYS A 50 38.74 -12.97 31.12
C LYS A 50 37.42 -12.25 31.40
N VAL A 51 37.32 -11.49 32.49
CA VAL A 51 36.11 -10.73 32.84
C VAL A 51 35.84 -9.62 31.82
N GLU A 52 36.87 -8.90 31.38
CA GLU A 52 36.75 -7.91 30.31
C GLU A 52 36.37 -8.57 28.98
N GLY A 53 36.94 -9.74 28.66
CA GLY A 53 36.55 -10.53 27.50
C GLY A 53 35.07 -10.92 27.53
N VAL A 54 34.56 -11.43 28.66
CA VAL A 54 33.14 -11.77 28.84
C VAL A 54 32.25 -10.52 28.73
N LYS A 55 32.63 -9.41 29.36
CA LYS A 55 31.88 -8.14 29.25
C LYS A 55 31.83 -7.65 27.81
N ASN A 56 32.95 -7.65 27.10
CA ASN A 56 33.03 -7.23 25.72
C ASN A 56 32.19 -8.12 24.81
N GLN A 57 32.23 -9.45 25.02
CA GLN A 57 31.38 -10.38 24.27
C GLN A 57 29.90 -10.12 24.54
N TYR A 58 29.51 -10.01 25.82
CA TYR A 58 28.14 -9.73 26.20
C TYR A 58 27.64 -8.38 25.66
N SER A 59 28.48 -7.35 25.66
CA SER A 59 28.16 -6.05 25.07
C SER A 59 27.94 -6.14 23.56
N LYS A 60 28.76 -6.92 22.85
CA LYS A 60 28.58 -7.17 21.41
C LYS A 60 27.29 -7.93 21.14
N ASP A 61 27.05 -9.04 21.86
CA ASP A 61 25.85 -9.85 21.70
C ASP A 61 24.59 -9.00 21.95
N LEU A 62 24.60 -8.17 22.99
CA LEU A 62 23.48 -7.26 23.30
C LEU A 62 23.22 -6.23 22.19
N GLU A 63 24.28 -5.69 21.59
CA GLU A 63 24.17 -4.75 20.48
C GLU A 63 23.62 -5.42 19.22
N GLU A 64 24.07 -6.64 18.93
CA GLU A 64 23.54 -7.46 17.83
C GLU A 64 22.04 -7.75 18.03
N TYR A 65 21.64 -8.23 19.22
CA TYR A 65 20.22 -8.47 19.52
C TYR A 65 19.37 -7.21 19.42
N ARG A 66 19.88 -6.06 19.90
CA ARG A 66 19.17 -4.77 19.78
C ARG A 66 19.00 -4.36 18.33
N SER A 67 20.06 -4.51 17.52
CA SER A 67 20.03 -4.21 16.09
C SER A 67 19.01 -5.09 15.37
N GLU A 68 19.00 -6.40 15.65
CA GLU A 68 18.05 -7.34 15.06
C GLU A 68 16.60 -7.01 15.44
N ILE A 69 16.33 -6.79 16.72
CA ILE A 69 14.99 -6.39 17.20
C ILE A 69 14.55 -5.11 16.52
N TRP A 70 15.43 -4.10 16.43
CA TRP A 70 15.10 -2.81 15.81
C TRP A 70 14.80 -2.96 14.32
N GLN A 71 15.58 -3.76 13.58
CA GLN A 71 15.32 -4.05 12.17
C GLN A 71 13.99 -4.78 11.97
N ASN A 72 13.68 -5.76 12.81
CA ASN A 72 12.43 -6.51 12.74
C ASN A 72 11.22 -5.64 13.10
N GLN A 73 11.34 -4.78 14.12
CA GLN A 73 10.33 -3.78 14.46
C GLN A 73 10.09 -2.80 13.31
N GLN A 74 11.16 -2.31 12.69
CA GLN A 74 11.04 -1.40 11.55
C GLN A 74 10.32 -2.07 10.38
N LYS A 75 10.66 -3.32 10.04
CA LYS A 75 9.97 -4.11 9.00
C LYS A 75 8.48 -4.27 9.30
N LEU A 76 8.12 -4.59 10.55
CA LEU A 76 6.72 -4.72 10.96
C LEU A 76 5.95 -3.41 10.79
N VAL A 77 6.54 -2.28 11.16
CA VAL A 77 5.93 -0.95 10.97
C VAL A 77 5.73 -0.65 9.48
N TRP A 78 6.75 -0.90 8.64
CA TRP A 78 6.61 -0.74 7.18
C TRP A 78 5.49 -1.59 6.62
N PHE A 79 5.39 -2.86 7.03
CA PHE A 79 4.33 -3.76 6.60
C PHE A 79 2.94 -3.24 7.00
N GLN A 80 2.78 -2.77 8.23
CA GLN A 80 1.51 -2.19 8.69
C GLN A 80 1.11 -0.93 7.91
N GLU A 81 2.07 -0.04 7.62
CA GLU A 81 1.80 1.16 6.83
C GLU A 81 1.44 0.82 5.38
N GLU A 82 2.14 -0.14 4.76
CA GLU A 82 1.79 -0.63 3.42
C GLU A 82 0.37 -1.22 3.39
N TYR A 83 0.03 -2.08 4.35
CA TYR A 83 -1.30 -2.68 4.46
C TYR A 83 -2.39 -1.62 4.62
N LYS A 84 -2.17 -0.58 5.43
CA LYS A 84 -3.11 0.54 5.56
C LYS A 84 -3.35 1.25 4.23
N VAL A 85 -2.29 1.51 3.46
CA VAL A 85 -2.39 2.14 2.14
C VAL A 85 -3.20 1.26 1.19
N LYS A 86 -2.95 -0.07 1.19
CA LYS A 86 -3.72 -1.03 0.39
C LYS A 86 -5.21 -1.03 0.73
N VAL A 87 -5.56 -1.07 2.02
CA VAL A 87 -6.97 -0.98 2.47
C VAL A 87 -7.62 0.34 2.02
N ASN A 88 -6.94 1.47 2.18
CA ASN A 88 -7.47 2.76 1.75
C ASN A 88 -7.65 2.84 0.22
N LEU A 89 -6.69 2.30 -0.53
CA LEU A 89 -6.77 2.22 -1.98
C LEU A 89 -7.94 1.35 -2.43
N PHE A 90 -8.20 0.23 -1.73
CA PHE A 90 -9.38 -0.59 -1.96
C PHE A 90 -10.68 0.20 -1.74
N GLU A 91 -10.83 0.85 -0.58
CA GLU A 91 -12.03 1.66 -0.28
C GLU A 91 -12.27 2.71 -1.37
N ARG A 92 -11.22 3.46 -1.71
CA ARG A 92 -11.27 4.47 -2.78
C ARG A 92 -11.65 3.86 -4.12
N SER A 93 -11.11 2.68 -4.44
CA SER A 93 -11.41 2.00 -5.69
C SER A 93 -12.86 1.55 -5.79
N ALA A 94 -13.42 1.03 -4.69
CA ALA A 94 -14.81 0.61 -4.61
C ALA A 94 -15.76 1.78 -4.83
N LEU A 95 -15.51 2.89 -4.13
CA LEU A 95 -16.29 4.11 -4.26
C LEU A 95 -16.21 4.69 -5.67
N LEU A 96 -15.01 4.72 -6.26
CA LEU A 96 -14.81 5.29 -7.59
C LEU A 96 -15.49 4.44 -8.68
N VAL A 97 -15.37 3.12 -8.62
CA VAL A 97 -16.03 2.21 -9.58
C VAL A 97 -17.55 2.34 -9.50
N ASN A 98 -18.11 2.45 -8.30
CA ASN A 98 -19.55 2.67 -8.11
C ASN A 98 -19.98 4.03 -8.66
N ASN A 99 -19.27 5.11 -8.30
CA ASN A 99 -19.55 6.45 -8.81
C ASN A 99 -19.45 6.50 -10.35
N PHE A 100 -18.45 5.84 -10.94
CA PHE A 100 -18.30 5.71 -12.38
C PHE A 100 -19.51 5.03 -13.03
N ASN A 101 -19.97 3.92 -12.45
CA ASN A 101 -21.17 3.23 -12.90
C ASN A 101 -22.42 4.13 -12.82
N ASP A 102 -22.58 4.89 -11.75
CA ASP A 102 -23.69 5.82 -11.58
C ASP A 102 -23.65 6.95 -12.62
N LYS A 103 -22.46 7.48 -12.94
CA LYS A 103 -22.31 8.50 -14.00
C LYS A 103 -22.71 7.95 -15.37
N ILE A 104 -22.39 6.70 -15.68
CA ILE A 104 -22.84 6.04 -16.93
C ILE A 104 -24.36 6.00 -16.97
N VAL A 105 -24.99 5.51 -15.89
CA VAL A 105 -26.46 5.39 -15.79
C VAL A 105 -27.13 6.74 -15.95
N HIS A 106 -26.71 7.74 -15.18
CA HIS A 106 -27.27 9.10 -15.25
C HIS A 106 -27.13 9.71 -16.64
N HIS A 107 -25.96 9.59 -17.26
CA HIS A 107 -25.76 10.10 -18.61
C HIS A 107 -26.70 9.43 -19.61
N GLN A 108 -26.88 8.12 -19.51
CA GLN A 108 -27.72 7.36 -20.43
C GLN A 108 -29.20 7.67 -20.30
N ILE A 109 -29.70 7.86 -19.08
CA ILE A 109 -31.07 8.33 -18.83
C ILE A 109 -31.30 9.69 -19.52
N TYR A 110 -30.39 10.65 -19.34
CA TYR A 110 -30.56 11.97 -19.95
C TYR A 110 -30.38 11.94 -21.47
N ALA A 111 -29.44 11.13 -21.97
CA ALA A 111 -29.20 11.00 -23.40
C ALA A 111 -30.39 10.35 -24.13
N SER A 112 -30.99 9.29 -23.54
CA SER A 112 -32.16 8.62 -24.10
C SER A 112 -33.39 9.53 -24.07
N SER A 113 -33.69 10.16 -22.92
CA SER A 113 -34.80 11.12 -22.81
C SER A 113 -34.66 12.28 -23.80
N ARG A 114 -33.44 12.79 -23.99
CA ARG A 114 -33.16 13.84 -24.99
C ARG A 114 -33.50 13.35 -26.40
N ASP A 115 -32.97 12.18 -26.79
CA ASP A 115 -33.12 11.70 -28.16
C ASP A 115 -34.57 11.28 -28.48
N ILE A 116 -35.28 10.70 -27.51
CA ILE A 116 -36.71 10.37 -27.62
C ILE A 116 -37.57 11.64 -27.70
N ALA A 117 -37.34 12.63 -26.84
CA ALA A 117 -38.09 13.89 -26.89
C ALA A 117 -37.91 14.62 -28.22
N LEU A 118 -36.68 14.63 -28.75
CA LEU A 118 -36.41 15.15 -30.10
C LEU A 118 -37.20 14.37 -31.15
N GLY A 119 -37.13 13.03 -31.11
CA GLY A 119 -37.84 12.15 -32.03
C GLY A 119 -39.34 12.42 -32.04
N ILE A 120 -39.98 12.56 -30.88
CA ILE A 120 -41.42 12.85 -30.76
C ILE A 120 -41.75 14.23 -31.33
N SER A 121 -40.92 15.25 -31.04
CA SER A 121 -41.15 16.62 -31.53
C SER A 121 -41.08 16.75 -33.07
N GLU A 122 -40.49 15.77 -33.74
CA GLU A 122 -40.37 15.69 -35.20
C GLU A 122 -41.47 14.83 -35.86
N LEU A 123 -42.36 14.21 -35.08
CA LEU A 123 -43.50 13.45 -35.59
C LEU A 123 -44.62 14.37 -36.10
N ASP A 124 -45.50 13.83 -36.95
CA ASP A 124 -46.70 14.52 -37.41
C ASP A 124 -47.80 14.48 -36.33
N ILE A 125 -47.55 15.18 -35.22
CA ILE A 125 -48.47 15.37 -34.09
C ILE A 125 -48.90 16.84 -33.99
N ASN A 126 -49.81 17.16 -33.07
CA ASN A 126 -50.28 18.54 -32.92
C ASN A 126 -49.15 19.48 -32.43
N GLU A 127 -49.22 20.77 -32.78
CA GLU A 127 -48.15 21.72 -32.46
C GLU A 127 -47.96 21.94 -30.94
N SER A 128 -49.03 21.84 -30.14
CA SER A 128 -48.90 21.97 -28.69
C SER A 128 -48.05 20.85 -28.08
N GLU A 129 -48.21 19.62 -28.56
CA GLU A 129 -47.38 18.49 -28.15
C GLU A 129 -45.95 18.63 -28.66
N LYS A 130 -45.76 19.08 -29.91
CA LYS A 130 -44.41 19.35 -30.43
C LYS A 130 -43.66 20.35 -29.57
N ASP A 131 -44.30 21.46 -29.20
CA ASP A 131 -43.69 22.49 -28.35
C ASP A 131 -43.37 21.97 -26.94
N PHE A 132 -44.24 21.15 -26.36
CA PHE A 132 -43.97 20.45 -25.10
C PHE A 132 -42.69 19.59 -25.19
N PHE A 133 -42.59 18.73 -26.21
CA PHE A 133 -41.44 17.84 -26.38
C PHE A 133 -40.15 18.57 -26.80
N ARG A 134 -40.24 19.71 -27.50
CA ARG A 134 -39.09 20.61 -27.71
C ARG A 134 -38.55 21.14 -26.38
N GLY A 135 -39.44 21.53 -25.47
CA GLY A 135 -39.07 21.94 -24.11
C GLY A 135 -38.38 20.82 -23.31
N GLU A 136 -38.93 19.60 -23.35
CA GLU A 136 -38.29 18.43 -22.74
C GLU A 136 -36.91 18.15 -23.36
N TYR A 137 -36.80 18.22 -24.70
CA TYR A 137 -35.53 18.03 -25.41
C TYR A 137 -34.44 18.99 -24.91
N HIS A 138 -34.75 20.29 -24.83
CA HIS A 138 -33.77 21.29 -24.36
C HIS A 138 -33.33 21.00 -22.92
N THR A 139 -34.28 20.69 -22.04
CA THR A 139 -34.00 20.35 -20.65
C THR A 139 -33.10 19.11 -20.52
N HIS A 140 -33.43 18.04 -21.25
CA HIS A 140 -32.66 16.81 -21.22
C HIS A 140 -31.30 16.94 -21.91
N ARG A 141 -31.18 17.80 -22.94
CA ARG A 141 -29.93 18.11 -23.59
C ARG A 141 -28.92 18.71 -22.61
N GLU A 142 -29.30 19.73 -21.87
CA GLU A 142 -28.42 20.37 -20.88
C GLU A 142 -27.96 19.37 -19.81
N LYS A 143 -28.88 18.54 -19.30
CA LYS A 143 -28.56 17.48 -18.34
C LYS A 143 -27.65 16.39 -18.93
N ALA A 144 -27.86 16.01 -20.19
CA ALA A 144 -27.02 15.03 -20.89
C ALA A 144 -25.59 15.57 -21.11
N GLU A 145 -25.45 16.84 -21.45
CA GLU A 145 -24.14 17.51 -21.60
C GLU A 145 -23.41 17.59 -20.25
N SER A 146 -24.09 18.03 -19.19
CA SER A 146 -23.52 18.09 -17.83
C SER A 146 -23.10 16.72 -17.31
N SER A 147 -23.97 15.72 -17.43
CA SER A 147 -23.68 14.33 -17.00
C SER A 147 -22.55 13.69 -17.81
N TYR A 148 -22.41 14.01 -19.10
CA TYR A 148 -21.29 13.55 -19.92
C TYR A 148 -19.95 14.10 -19.41
N LEU A 149 -19.90 15.39 -19.05
CA LEU A 149 -18.69 16.00 -18.49
C LEU A 149 -18.31 15.33 -17.16
N ALA A 150 -19.29 15.11 -16.28
CA ALA A 150 -19.06 14.41 -15.01
C ALA A 150 -18.56 12.97 -15.23
N PHE A 151 -19.15 12.24 -16.19
CA PHE A 151 -18.66 10.91 -16.58
C PHE A 151 -17.20 10.96 -17.05
N ARG A 152 -16.86 11.94 -17.90
CA ARG A 152 -15.50 12.08 -18.44
C ARG A 152 -14.47 12.35 -17.36
N GLU A 153 -14.80 13.20 -16.39
CA GLU A 153 -13.96 13.47 -15.22
C GLU A 153 -13.70 12.19 -14.43
N THR A 154 -14.75 11.45 -14.05
CA THR A 154 -14.60 10.18 -13.33
C THR A 154 -13.86 9.12 -14.16
N SER A 155 -14.02 9.10 -15.49
CA SER A 155 -13.24 8.22 -16.40
C SER A 155 -11.73 8.52 -16.37
N LEU A 156 -11.33 9.76 -16.11
CA LEU A 156 -9.92 10.12 -15.94
C LEU A 156 -9.40 9.71 -14.56
N GLU A 157 -10.19 9.88 -13.51
CA GLU A 157 -9.87 9.40 -12.16
C GLU A 157 -9.64 7.89 -12.14
N MET A 158 -10.41 7.12 -12.92
CA MET A 158 -10.22 5.68 -13.08
C MET A 158 -8.82 5.32 -13.62
N ASN A 159 -8.22 6.14 -14.49
CA ASN A 159 -6.84 5.90 -14.96
C ASN A 159 -5.81 6.14 -13.85
N GLN A 160 -6.02 7.19 -13.04
CA GLN A 160 -5.13 7.48 -11.91
C GLN A 160 -5.19 6.34 -10.89
N LEU A 161 -6.41 5.85 -10.62
CA LEU A 161 -6.62 4.70 -9.75
C LEU A 161 -5.92 3.44 -10.29
N ALA A 162 -6.04 3.16 -11.60
CA ALA A 162 -5.38 2.01 -12.22
C ALA A 162 -3.87 2.05 -11.98
N ALA A 163 -3.22 3.20 -12.19
CA ALA A 163 -1.79 3.36 -11.97
C ALA A 163 -1.38 3.19 -10.49
N LEU A 164 -2.22 3.59 -9.55
CA LEU A 164 -1.95 3.33 -8.13
C LEU A 164 -2.10 1.84 -7.79
N LEU A 165 -3.12 1.18 -8.36
CA LEU A 165 -3.30 -0.26 -8.16
C LEU A 165 -2.13 -1.07 -8.72
N SER A 166 -1.56 -0.71 -9.87
CA SER A 166 -0.37 -1.41 -10.38
C SER A 166 0.82 -1.32 -9.43
N VAL A 167 0.98 -0.21 -8.69
CA VAL A 167 2.10 -0.02 -7.75
C VAL A 167 1.95 -0.90 -6.52
N TYR A 168 0.74 -1.02 -5.97
CA TYR A 168 0.52 -1.70 -4.68
C TYR A 168 0.03 -3.14 -4.80
N PHE A 169 -0.61 -3.50 -5.91
CA PHE A 169 -1.29 -4.78 -6.10
C PHE A 169 -0.89 -5.53 -7.39
N GLY A 170 0.02 -4.95 -8.18
CA GLY A 170 0.45 -5.50 -9.47
C GLY A 170 -0.54 -5.27 -10.62
N ASP A 171 -0.19 -5.81 -11.79
CA ASP A 171 -0.81 -5.44 -13.07
C ASP A 171 -2.23 -6.02 -13.28
N ASP A 172 -2.60 -7.08 -12.56
CA ASP A 172 -3.90 -7.74 -12.74
C ASP A 172 -5.07 -6.78 -12.48
N LEU A 173 -5.03 -6.04 -11.35
CA LEU A 173 -6.07 -5.08 -11.01
C LEU A 173 -6.06 -3.85 -11.92
N TYR A 174 -4.89 -3.45 -12.39
CA TYR A 174 -4.74 -2.38 -13.38
C TYR A 174 -5.53 -2.71 -14.66
N HIS A 175 -5.35 -3.92 -15.18
CA HIS A 175 -6.05 -4.35 -16.39
C HIS A 175 -7.57 -4.44 -16.20
N ILE A 176 -8.02 -4.92 -15.04
CA ILE A 176 -9.46 -4.99 -14.74
C ILE A 176 -10.08 -3.59 -14.69
N ILE A 177 -9.45 -2.62 -14.01
CA ILE A 177 -9.95 -1.24 -13.97
C ILE A 177 -10.01 -0.60 -15.36
N LEU A 178 -8.98 -0.82 -16.19
CA LEU A 178 -9.00 -0.35 -17.57
C LEU A 178 -10.12 -0.99 -18.38
N ASN A 179 -10.41 -2.27 -18.17
CA ASN A 179 -11.53 -2.95 -18.81
C ASN A 179 -12.88 -2.37 -18.38
N ILE A 180 -13.08 -2.11 -17.08
CA ILE A 180 -14.29 -1.42 -16.58
C ILE A 180 -14.44 -0.07 -17.27
N ARG A 181 -13.37 0.73 -17.31
CA ARG A 181 -13.37 2.04 -17.96
C ARG A 181 -13.72 1.94 -19.44
N ASN A 182 -13.07 1.05 -20.17
CA ASN A 182 -13.31 0.85 -21.61
C ASN A 182 -14.75 0.43 -21.88
N ARG A 183 -15.27 -0.54 -21.12
CA ARG A 183 -16.67 -0.96 -21.19
C ARG A 183 -17.62 0.19 -20.85
N GLY A 184 -17.29 1.02 -19.87
CA GLY A 184 -18.04 2.25 -19.57
C GLY A 184 -18.04 3.25 -20.72
N ASN A 185 -16.89 3.47 -21.38
CA ASN A 185 -16.79 4.31 -22.57
C ASN A 185 -17.61 3.76 -23.75
N GLU A 186 -17.73 2.44 -23.88
CA GLU A 186 -18.63 1.82 -24.86
C GLU A 186 -20.10 1.97 -24.45
N ALA A 187 -20.41 1.85 -23.15
CA ALA A 187 -21.77 1.96 -22.62
C ALA A 187 -22.37 3.35 -22.77
N ILE A 188 -21.55 4.40 -22.85
CA ILE A 188 -22.04 5.76 -23.10
C ILE A 188 -22.36 6.04 -24.57
N LYS A 189 -21.93 5.18 -25.50
CA LYS A 189 -22.24 5.33 -26.92
C LYS A 189 -23.72 5.05 -27.15
N LYS A 190 -24.34 5.86 -28.02
CA LYS A 190 -25.76 5.72 -28.36
C LYS A 190 -26.03 4.30 -28.89
N PRO A 191 -27.00 3.56 -28.34
CA PRO A 191 -27.38 2.24 -28.81
C PRO A 191 -28.25 2.28 -30.06
N LEU A 192 -29.00 3.37 -30.25
CA LEU A 192 -29.86 3.63 -31.40
C LEU A 192 -29.49 4.96 -32.03
N ASP A 193 -29.52 5.00 -33.36
CA ASP A 193 -29.43 6.27 -34.09
C ASP A 193 -30.79 6.99 -34.12
N LYS A 194 -30.77 8.21 -34.66
CA LYS A 194 -31.94 9.08 -34.71
C LYS A 194 -33.09 8.48 -35.53
N GLU A 195 -32.79 7.85 -36.66
CA GLU A 195 -33.81 7.28 -37.55
C GLU A 195 -34.45 6.05 -36.92
N SER A 196 -33.64 5.18 -36.30
CA SER A 196 -34.14 4.02 -35.55
C SER A 196 -35.11 4.41 -34.43
N ILE A 197 -34.81 5.49 -33.69
CA ILE A 197 -35.71 6.00 -32.64
C ILE A 197 -37.00 6.52 -33.27
N LYS A 198 -36.91 7.25 -34.38
CA LYS A 198 -38.07 7.78 -35.10
C LYS A 198 -38.99 6.67 -35.61
N GLU A 199 -38.43 5.61 -36.18
CA GLU A 199 -39.18 4.42 -36.63
C GLU A 199 -39.94 3.77 -35.47
N LEU A 200 -39.27 3.53 -34.33
CA LEU A 200 -39.91 2.97 -33.13
C LEU A 200 -41.08 3.82 -32.63
N LEU A 201 -40.89 5.14 -32.63
CA LEU A 201 -41.92 6.09 -32.20
C LEU A 201 -43.10 6.13 -33.18
N GLN A 202 -42.84 6.13 -34.49
CA GLN A 202 -43.88 6.13 -35.52
C GLN A 202 -44.71 4.85 -35.48
N ASP A 203 -44.05 3.69 -35.34
CA ASP A 203 -44.71 2.39 -35.27
C ASP A 203 -45.67 2.30 -34.07
N GLU A 204 -45.22 2.72 -32.89
CA GLU A 204 -46.05 2.65 -31.69
C GLU A 204 -47.12 3.74 -31.65
N LEU A 205 -46.84 4.93 -32.19
CA LEU A 205 -47.83 5.98 -32.34
C LEU A 205 -48.96 5.54 -33.31
N ALA A 206 -48.62 4.88 -34.42
CA ALA A 206 -49.60 4.35 -35.37
C ALA A 206 -50.48 3.25 -34.75
N ARG A 207 -49.95 2.47 -33.79
CA ARG A 207 -50.69 1.41 -33.09
C ARG A 207 -51.58 1.94 -31.97
N SER A 208 -51.05 2.87 -31.17
CA SER A 208 -51.67 3.28 -29.92
C SER A 208 -52.44 4.60 -30.00
N GLY A 209 -52.07 5.46 -30.95
CA GLY A 209 -52.55 6.84 -31.07
C GLY A 209 -52.10 7.76 -29.92
N LEU A 210 -51.20 7.31 -29.03
CA LEU A 210 -50.81 8.03 -27.82
C LEU A 210 -49.29 8.27 -27.78
N THR A 211 -48.89 9.53 -27.68
CA THR A 211 -47.49 9.98 -27.62
C THR A 211 -46.75 9.43 -26.38
N ASP A 212 -47.40 9.38 -25.23
CA ASP A 212 -46.83 8.81 -24.00
C ASP A 212 -46.51 7.31 -24.14
N LYS A 213 -47.37 6.54 -24.81
CA LYS A 213 -47.10 5.12 -25.05
C LYS A 213 -45.93 4.91 -26.01
N ALA A 214 -45.82 5.74 -27.04
CA ALA A 214 -44.67 5.72 -27.94
C ALA A 214 -43.37 6.06 -27.21
N LYS A 215 -43.39 7.07 -26.32
CA LYS A 215 -42.26 7.45 -25.46
C LYS A 215 -41.80 6.29 -24.58
N ASP A 216 -42.73 5.66 -23.85
CA ASP A 216 -42.44 4.56 -22.94
C ASP A 216 -41.88 3.34 -23.70
N TYR A 217 -42.48 2.99 -24.84
CA TYR A 217 -42.00 1.91 -25.69
C TYR A 217 -40.59 2.15 -26.23
N ALA A 218 -40.31 3.35 -26.72
CA ALA A 218 -38.98 3.71 -27.19
C ALA A 218 -37.94 3.68 -26.07
N ALA A 219 -38.31 4.14 -24.85
CA ALA A 219 -37.44 4.08 -23.68
C ALA A 219 -37.13 2.63 -23.27
N GLU A 220 -38.14 1.74 -23.23
CA GLU A 220 -37.94 0.32 -22.92
C GLU A 220 -37.02 -0.36 -23.93
N LYS A 221 -37.21 -0.08 -25.23
CA LYS A 221 -36.33 -0.61 -26.28
C LYS A 221 -34.92 -0.09 -26.16
N TYR A 222 -34.75 1.20 -25.90
CA TYR A 222 -33.43 1.80 -25.66
C TYR A 222 -32.71 1.09 -24.49
N ASP A 223 -33.40 0.94 -23.35
CA ASP A 223 -32.84 0.31 -22.16
C ASP A 223 -32.44 -1.14 -22.40
N SER A 224 -33.26 -1.91 -23.13
CA SER A 224 -32.97 -3.31 -23.45
C SER A 224 -31.66 -3.49 -24.24
N LEU A 225 -31.31 -2.52 -25.10
CA LEU A 225 -30.09 -2.54 -25.90
C LEU A 225 -28.87 -2.00 -25.14
N TRP A 226 -29.12 -1.13 -24.16
CA TRP A 226 -28.07 -0.50 -23.38
C TRP A 226 -27.63 -1.35 -22.17
N GLN A 227 -28.55 -1.96 -21.43
CA GLN A 227 -28.23 -2.71 -20.19
C GLN A 227 -27.08 -3.73 -20.35
N PRO A 228 -27.00 -4.53 -21.44
CA PRO A 228 -25.90 -5.48 -21.63
C PRO A 228 -24.52 -4.84 -21.84
N ARG A 229 -24.47 -3.54 -22.15
CA ARG A 229 -23.22 -2.79 -22.36
C ARG A 229 -22.58 -2.33 -21.05
N ARG A 230 -23.32 -2.37 -19.93
CA ARG A 230 -22.81 -1.95 -18.61
C ARG A 230 -21.65 -2.84 -18.16
N PRO A 231 -20.64 -2.28 -17.46
CA PRO A 231 -19.47 -3.03 -16.99
C PRO A 231 -19.77 -3.83 -15.71
N ALA A 232 -20.94 -4.47 -15.61
CA ALA A 232 -21.39 -5.14 -14.38
C ALA A 232 -20.51 -6.37 -14.05
N ARG A 233 -20.19 -7.18 -15.08
CA ARG A 233 -19.35 -8.36 -14.93
C ARG A 233 -17.93 -7.96 -14.53
N GLU A 234 -17.35 -6.98 -15.21
CA GLU A 234 -16.00 -6.49 -14.95
C GLU A 234 -15.90 -5.86 -13.54
N THR A 235 -16.96 -5.16 -13.10
CA THR A 235 -17.06 -4.62 -11.73
C THR A 235 -17.08 -5.73 -10.68
N HIS A 236 -17.81 -6.82 -10.92
CA HIS A 236 -17.82 -7.96 -10.01
C HIS A 236 -16.45 -8.67 -9.98
N GLU A 237 -15.85 -8.91 -11.14
CA GLU A 237 -14.51 -9.50 -11.27
C GLU A 237 -13.46 -8.67 -10.51
N PHE A 238 -13.56 -7.35 -10.54
CA PHE A 238 -12.71 -6.45 -9.77
C PHE A 238 -12.81 -6.68 -8.27
N PHE A 239 -14.02 -6.68 -7.71
CA PHE A 239 -14.23 -6.87 -6.28
C PHE A 239 -13.77 -8.25 -5.79
N GLU A 240 -14.02 -9.30 -6.57
CA GLU A 240 -13.54 -10.65 -6.24
C GLU A 240 -12.02 -10.77 -6.33
N SER A 241 -11.37 -10.03 -7.22
CA SER A 241 -9.91 -10.04 -7.37
C SER A 241 -9.22 -9.32 -6.22
N ILE A 242 -9.70 -8.13 -5.83
CA ILE A 242 -9.17 -7.45 -4.64
C ILE A 242 -9.38 -8.29 -3.39
N LYS A 243 -10.59 -8.83 -3.20
CA LYS A 243 -10.87 -9.64 -2.02
C LYS A 243 -9.90 -10.81 -1.88
N ARG A 244 -9.58 -11.50 -2.97
CA ARG A 244 -8.59 -12.58 -2.99
C ARG A 244 -7.20 -12.08 -2.57
N GLN A 245 -6.69 -11.03 -3.20
CA GLN A 245 -5.38 -10.48 -2.87
C GLN A 245 -5.29 -10.02 -1.40
N MET A 246 -6.33 -9.40 -0.86
CA MET A 246 -6.37 -8.97 0.55
C MET A 246 -6.41 -10.14 1.54
N VAL A 247 -7.01 -11.27 1.16
CA VAL A 247 -7.03 -12.49 1.98
C VAL A 247 -5.67 -13.19 1.96
N ASP A 248 -5.08 -13.34 0.77
CA ASP A 248 -3.76 -13.96 0.60
C ASP A 248 -2.67 -13.19 1.38
N GLU A 249 -2.74 -11.86 1.42
CA GLU A 249 -1.81 -11.04 2.19
C GLU A 249 -1.94 -11.23 3.71
N ARG A 250 -3.17 -11.50 4.20
CA ARG A 250 -3.41 -11.76 5.62
C ARG A 250 -2.84 -13.10 6.08
N GLU A 251 -2.85 -14.11 5.21
CA GLU A 251 -2.35 -15.46 5.52
C GLU A 251 -0.81 -15.57 5.45
N ASN A 252 -0.16 -14.63 4.76
CA ASN A 252 1.30 -14.58 4.58
C ASN A 252 2.03 -13.67 5.60
N CYS A 253 1.35 -13.21 6.65
CA CYS A 253 1.90 -12.39 7.75
C CYS A 253 1.79 -13.07 9.10
#